data_AF-I6ZTM4-F1
#
_entry.id   AF-I6ZTM4-F1
#
_cell.length_a   1.000
_cell.length_b   1.000
_cell.length_c   1.000
_cell.angle_alpha   90.00
_cell.angle_beta   90.00
_cell.angle_gamma   90.00
#
_symmetry.space_group_name_H-M   'P 1'
#
loop_
_entity.id
_entity.type
_entity.pdbx_description
1 polymer ?
#
loop_
_entity_poly.entity_id
_entity_poly.type
_entity_poly.pdbx_seq_one_letter_code
_entity_poly.pdbx_strand_id
1 'polypeptide(L)'
;MRTLIAILILLYGLPVRAQSDSLSLQTENEITAEDSVNVRELVAQQILMAKIKNEKKEIKEPDIIQTAPEYENESPVVIKKKKSVYQLFVDLPFNVKLLISFSAFLFALIFIRRAVLKAQQKARKKLKIKIGMMREEKLQPTTDIRRSKFRKELLSNPVINKLNDKNINKKAKELKVAQGELMLAARLKYYEFHN
;
A
#
# COMPACT_ATOMS: atom_id res chain seq x y z
N MET A 1 -25.12 -16.39 -13.94
CA MET A 1 -23.65 -16.60 -14.03
C MET A 1 -23.04 -16.20 -15.37
N ARG A 2 -23.60 -16.62 -16.52
CA ARG A 2 -23.05 -16.28 -17.85
C ARG A 2 -23.01 -14.77 -18.15
N THR A 3 -23.98 -14.00 -17.68
CA THR A 3 -24.03 -12.53 -17.81
C THR A 3 -22.95 -11.82 -17.01
N LEU A 4 -22.66 -12.29 -15.78
CA LEU A 4 -21.57 -11.76 -14.96
C LEU A 4 -20.20 -12.03 -15.59
N ILE A 5 -20.00 -13.19 -16.21
CA ILE A 5 -18.77 -13.54 -16.91
C ILE A 5 -18.59 -12.66 -18.16
N ALA A 6 -19.67 -12.40 -18.92
CA ALA A 6 -19.63 -11.53 -20.09
C ALA A 6 -19.28 -10.07 -19.73
N ILE A 7 -19.85 -9.54 -18.65
CA ILE A 7 -19.52 -8.19 -18.15
C ILE A 7 -18.05 -8.12 -17.70
N LEU A 8 -17.55 -9.19 -17.06
CA LEU A 8 -16.15 -9.29 -16.65
C LEU A 8 -15.22 -9.27 -17.88
N ILE A 9 -15.52 -10.08 -18.91
CA ILE A 9 -14.73 -10.12 -20.15
C ILE A 9 -14.75 -8.77 -20.88
N LEU A 10 -15.89 -8.07 -20.90
CA LEU A 10 -16.01 -6.76 -21.56
C LEU A 10 -15.23 -5.66 -20.81
N LEU A 11 -15.18 -5.72 -19.48
CA LEU A 11 -14.38 -4.80 -18.63
C LEU A 11 -12.87 -5.07 -18.67
N TYR A 12 -12.45 -6.34 -18.82
CA TYR A 12 -11.03 -6.71 -18.91
C TYR A 12 -10.48 -6.72 -20.35
N GLY A 13 -11.35 -6.85 -21.35
CA GLY A 13 -10.99 -7.05 -22.75
C GLY A 13 -10.81 -5.80 -23.59
N LEU A 14 -11.10 -4.60 -23.08
CA LEU A 14 -10.91 -3.35 -23.83
C LEU A 14 -9.48 -2.81 -23.63
N PRO A 15 -8.57 -2.94 -24.63
CA PRO A 15 -7.29 -2.24 -24.62
C PRO A 15 -7.56 -0.75 -24.87
N VAL A 16 -7.68 0.03 -23.80
CA VAL A 16 -7.58 1.49 -23.90
C VAL A 16 -6.12 1.80 -24.27
N ARG A 17 -5.86 1.91 -25.57
CA ARG A 17 -4.62 2.47 -26.10
C ARG A 17 -4.67 3.98 -25.84
N ALA A 18 -4.23 4.40 -24.66
CA ALA A 18 -3.93 5.81 -24.42
C ALA A 18 -2.65 6.13 -25.20
N GLN A 19 -2.81 6.73 -26.39
CA GLN A 19 -1.78 7.51 -27.05
C GLN A 19 -1.43 8.65 -26.09
N SER A 20 -0.22 8.62 -25.55
CA SER A 20 0.34 9.74 -24.80
C SER A 20 1.28 10.47 -25.75
N ASP A 21 0.70 11.33 -26.58
CA ASP A 21 1.48 12.36 -27.25
C ASP A 21 1.77 13.43 -26.20
N SER A 22 2.96 13.33 -25.62
CA SER A 22 3.59 14.41 -24.89
C SER A 22 4.04 15.46 -25.91
N LEU A 23 3.30 16.56 -26.02
CA LEU A 23 3.84 17.78 -26.61
C LEU A 23 3.47 19.01 -25.77
N SER A 24 4.54 19.71 -25.44
CA SER A 24 4.74 20.93 -24.67
C SER A 24 3.75 22.09 -24.87
N LEU A 25 3.56 22.81 -23.75
CA LEU A 25 3.48 24.27 -23.62
C LEU A 25 2.48 25.01 -24.51
N GLN A 26 1.36 25.40 -23.94
CA GLN A 26 0.82 26.75 -24.13
C GLN A 26 0.19 27.23 -22.82
N THR A 27 0.87 28.21 -22.25
CA THR A 27 0.38 29.14 -21.25
C THR A 27 -0.80 29.89 -21.86
N GLU A 28 -2.01 29.67 -21.37
CA GLU A 28 -3.09 30.63 -21.55
C GLU A 28 -3.84 30.76 -20.23
N ASN A 29 -3.84 32.00 -19.73
CA ASN A 29 -4.46 32.41 -18.49
C ASN A 29 -5.98 32.23 -18.61
N GLU A 30 -6.53 31.23 -17.94
CA GLU A 30 -7.95 31.22 -17.61
C GLU A 30 -8.07 31.34 -16.08
N ILE A 31 -8.08 32.60 -15.63
CA ILE A 31 -8.44 32.95 -14.25
C ILE A 31 -9.93 32.65 -14.12
N THR A 32 -10.25 31.52 -13.50
CA THR A 32 -11.61 31.19 -13.05
C THR A 32 -12.04 32.21 -11.99
N ALA A 33 -12.84 33.18 -12.41
CA ALA A 33 -13.39 34.25 -11.59
C ALA A 33 -14.59 33.81 -10.72
N GLU A 34 -14.51 32.63 -10.09
CA GLU A 34 -15.58 32.13 -9.20
C GLU A 34 -15.09 31.62 -7.82
N ASP A 35 -13.79 31.66 -7.53
CA ASP A 35 -13.25 31.08 -6.28
C ASP A 35 -12.49 32.06 -5.39
N SER A 36 -12.95 33.31 -5.32
CA SER A 36 -12.54 34.25 -4.27
C SER A 36 -13.65 34.35 -3.23
N VAL A 37 -13.62 33.43 -2.26
CA VAL A 37 -14.43 33.53 -1.05
C VAL A 37 -14.07 34.83 -0.33
N ASN A 38 -14.99 35.78 -0.33
CA ASN A 38 -14.79 37.11 0.26
C ASN A 38 -14.86 37.00 1.79
N VAL A 39 -13.73 36.65 2.43
CA VAL A 39 -13.59 36.40 3.88
C VAL A 39 -14.19 37.52 4.74
N ARG A 40 -14.22 38.74 4.22
CA ARG A 40 -14.79 39.91 4.88
C ARG A 40 -16.29 39.78 5.17
N GLU A 41 -17.07 39.21 4.25
CA GLU A 41 -18.51 39.01 4.43
C GLU A 41 -18.82 37.91 5.45
N LEU A 42 -18.00 36.85 5.46
CA LEU A 42 -18.13 35.72 6.38
C LEU A 42 -17.83 36.15 7.83
N VAL A 43 -16.80 36.99 8.02
CA VAL A 43 -16.50 37.58 9.34
C VAL A 43 -17.58 38.56 9.78
N ALA A 44 -18.11 39.38 8.87
CA ALA A 44 -19.22 40.29 9.18
C ALA A 44 -20.49 39.53 9.61
N GLN A 45 -20.82 38.42 8.95
CA GLN A 45 -21.93 37.54 9.34
C GLN A 45 -21.72 36.91 10.73
N GLN A 46 -20.49 36.49 11.05
CA GLN A 46 -20.18 35.93 12.38
C GLN A 46 -20.31 36.98 13.49
N ILE A 47 -19.88 38.22 13.24
CA ILE A 47 -20.03 39.34 14.20
C ILE A 47 -21.52 39.64 14.43
N LEU A 48 -22.34 39.68 13.36
CA LEU A 48 -23.78 39.90 13.47
C LEU A 48 -24.47 38.77 14.26
N MET A 49 -24.14 37.51 13.97
CA MET A 49 -24.70 36.37 14.72
C MET A 49 -24.28 36.38 16.19
N ALA A 50 -23.05 36.78 16.51
CA ALA A 50 -22.59 36.94 17.89
C ALA A 50 -23.33 38.08 18.62
N LYS A 51 -23.57 39.20 17.93
CA LYS A 51 -24.31 40.35 18.49
C LYS A 51 -25.76 39.99 18.80
N ILE A 52 -26.46 39.33 17.88
CA ILE A 52 -27.85 38.87 18.08
C ILE A 52 -27.94 37.85 19.22
N LYS A 53 -26.92 37.01 19.40
CA LYS A 53 -26.86 36.03 20.50
C LYS A 53 -26.64 36.70 21.87
N ASN A 54 -25.94 37.83 21.91
CA ASN A 54 -25.75 38.60 23.14
C ASN A 54 -27.00 39.41 23.49
N GLU A 55 -27.67 40.03 22.50
CA GLU A 55 -28.93 40.75 22.72
C GLU A 55 -30.06 39.81 23.21
N LYS A 56 -30.07 38.53 22.79
CA LYS A 56 -31.01 37.52 23.31
C LYS A 56 -30.69 37.00 24.73
N LYS A 57 -29.51 37.30 25.27
CA LYS A 57 -29.12 36.90 26.63
C LYS A 57 -29.39 37.99 27.68
N GLU A 58 -29.62 39.23 27.25
CA GLU A 58 -29.88 40.37 28.16
C GLU A 58 -31.38 40.59 28.48
N ILE A 59 -32.29 39.76 27.94
CA ILE A 59 -33.72 39.81 28.30
C ILE A 59 -34.11 38.55 29.09
N LYS A 60 -33.68 38.50 30.36
CA LYS A 60 -34.33 37.78 31.47
C LYS A 60 -34.05 38.52 32.78
N GLU A 61 -34.88 39.49 33.12
CA GLU A 61 -35.08 40.00 34.49
C GLU A 61 -36.06 39.06 35.25
N PRO A 62 -36.30 39.22 36.58
CA PRO A 62 -35.39 39.51 37.69
C PRO A 62 -35.53 38.51 38.86
N ASP A 63 -34.65 38.66 39.87
CA ASP A 63 -34.69 38.05 41.21
C ASP A 63 -36.03 38.22 41.94
N ILE A 64 -36.62 37.12 42.45
CA ILE A 64 -37.44 37.09 43.69
C ILE A 64 -37.38 35.69 44.38
N ILE A 65 -36.66 35.65 45.52
CA ILE A 65 -36.95 35.02 46.84
C ILE A 65 -37.38 33.54 46.96
N GLN A 66 -36.55 32.85 47.76
CA GLN A 66 -36.65 31.57 48.50
C GLN A 66 -38.05 31.05 48.92
N THR A 67 -38.32 29.77 48.65
CA THR A 67 -39.09 28.85 49.53
C THR A 67 -38.76 27.37 49.27
N ALA A 68 -38.45 26.65 50.36
CA ALA A 68 -38.50 25.20 50.63
C ALA A 68 -37.64 24.20 49.80
N PRO A 69 -36.96 23.22 50.46
CA PRO A 69 -36.22 22.17 49.77
C PRO A 69 -37.17 21.08 49.25
N GLU A 70 -37.45 21.13 47.95
CA GLU A 70 -38.08 20.03 47.22
C GLU A 70 -36.99 19.02 46.82
N TYR A 71 -37.13 17.79 47.27
CA TYR A 71 -36.27 16.68 46.85
C TYR A 71 -36.50 16.42 45.35
N GLU A 72 -35.65 16.97 44.51
CA GLU A 72 -35.69 16.73 43.07
C GLU A 72 -34.77 15.56 42.71
N ASN A 73 -35.44 14.49 42.29
CA ASN A 73 -34.91 13.24 41.77
C ASN A 73 -33.67 13.44 40.88
N GLU A 74 -32.64 12.64 41.13
CA GLU A 74 -31.54 12.44 40.19
C GLU A 74 -32.11 11.99 38.83
N SER A 75 -32.20 12.93 37.89
CA SER A 75 -32.52 12.62 36.51
C SER A 75 -31.53 11.58 35.99
N PRO A 76 -31.97 10.46 35.40
CA PRO A 76 -31.06 9.43 34.94
C PRO A 76 -30.15 10.02 33.87
N VAL A 77 -28.85 9.97 34.11
CA VAL A 77 -27.82 10.32 33.13
C VAL A 77 -28.05 9.44 31.90
N VAL A 78 -28.65 10.01 30.84
CA VAL A 78 -28.81 9.33 29.55
C VAL A 78 -27.43 9.17 28.95
N ILE A 79 -26.79 8.03 29.25
CA ILE A 79 -25.54 7.62 28.61
C ILE A 79 -25.85 7.45 27.13
N LYS A 80 -25.52 8.46 26.32
CA LYS A 80 -25.51 8.36 24.85
C LYS A 80 -24.50 7.28 24.47
N LYS A 81 -24.97 6.03 24.35
CA LYS A 81 -24.16 4.91 23.88
C LYS A 81 -23.55 5.31 22.53
N LYS A 82 -22.22 5.35 22.45
CA LYS A 82 -21.50 5.59 21.19
C LYS A 82 -22.00 4.56 20.18
N LYS A 83 -22.77 5.00 19.19
CA LYS A 83 -23.19 4.13 18.09
C LYS A 83 -21.93 3.59 17.43
N SER A 84 -21.82 2.26 17.37
CA SER A 84 -20.69 1.63 16.69
C SER A 84 -20.77 1.96 15.20
N VAL A 85 -19.62 2.05 14.53
CA VAL A 85 -19.55 2.34 13.08
C VAL A 85 -20.45 1.37 12.29
N TYR A 86 -20.56 0.12 12.76
CA TYR A 86 -21.46 -0.88 12.20
C TYR A 86 -22.95 -0.49 12.28
N GLN A 87 -23.41 0.10 13.37
CA GLN A 87 -24.81 0.53 13.51
C GLN A 87 -25.15 1.65 12.53
N LEU A 88 -24.20 2.53 12.22
CA LEU A 88 -24.38 3.55 11.18
C LEU A 88 -24.59 2.92 9.80
N PHE A 89 -23.89 1.81 9.50
CA PHE A 89 -24.05 1.08 8.24
C PHE A 89 -25.37 0.30 8.15
N VAL A 90 -25.89 -0.21 9.26
CA VAL A 90 -27.16 -0.96 9.29
C VAL A 90 -28.37 -0.04 9.15
N ASP A 91 -28.33 1.16 9.74
CA ASP A 91 -29.46 2.10 9.74
C ASP A 91 -29.67 2.81 8.38
N LEU A 92 -28.75 2.67 7.40
CA LEU A 92 -28.92 3.32 6.09
C LEU A 92 -30.03 2.70 5.24
N PRO A 93 -30.77 3.52 4.47
CA PRO A 93 -31.76 3.05 3.51
C PRO A 93 -31.10 2.19 2.41
N PHE A 94 -31.85 1.22 1.92
CA PHE A 94 -31.37 0.22 0.95
C PHE A 94 -30.76 0.85 -0.32
N ASN A 95 -31.35 1.94 -0.82
CA ASN A 95 -30.87 2.64 -2.01
C ASN A 95 -29.44 3.19 -1.83
N VAL A 96 -29.13 3.71 -0.64
CA VAL A 96 -27.80 4.27 -0.34
C VAL A 96 -26.79 3.14 -0.17
N LYS A 97 -27.18 2.02 0.46
CA LYS A 97 -26.34 0.81 0.54
C LYS A 97 -25.95 0.28 -0.84
N LEU A 98 -26.91 0.27 -1.77
CA LEU A 98 -26.71 -0.19 -3.14
C LEU A 98 -25.78 0.74 -3.93
N LEU A 99 -25.90 2.06 -3.75
CA LEU A 99 -25.02 3.03 -4.39
C LEU A 99 -23.58 2.91 -3.86
N ILE A 100 -23.40 2.79 -2.54
CA ILE A 100 -22.07 2.62 -1.92
C ILE A 100 -21.42 1.31 -2.40
N SER A 101 -22.18 0.20 -2.47
CA SER A 101 -21.63 -1.08 -2.92
C SER A 101 -21.23 -1.04 -4.39
N PHE A 102 -22.03 -0.42 -5.27
CA PHE A 102 -21.68 -0.23 -6.67
C PHE A 102 -20.45 0.65 -6.86
N SER A 103 -20.38 1.75 -6.11
CA SER A 103 -19.23 2.65 -6.13
C SER A 103 -17.95 1.92 -5.69
N ALA A 104 -18.00 1.21 -4.56
CA ALA A 104 -16.88 0.42 -4.06
C ALA A 104 -16.46 -0.67 -5.05
N PHE A 105 -17.41 -1.31 -5.73
CA PHE A 105 -17.14 -2.31 -6.75
C PHE A 105 -16.41 -1.73 -7.96
N LEU A 106 -16.84 -0.57 -8.46
CA LEU A 106 -16.15 0.13 -9.55
C LEU A 106 -14.72 0.53 -9.17
N PHE A 107 -14.51 1.08 -7.97
CA PHE A 107 -13.17 1.39 -7.48
C PHE A 107 -12.29 0.15 -7.35
N ALA A 108 -12.83 -0.96 -6.85
CA ALA A 108 -12.11 -2.23 -6.76
C ALA A 108 -11.68 -2.73 -8.14
N LEU A 109 -12.56 -2.65 -9.14
CA LEU A 109 -12.22 -3.03 -10.52
C LEU A 109 -11.08 -2.18 -11.10
N ILE A 110 -11.13 -0.86 -10.91
CA ILE A 110 -10.05 0.03 -11.36
C ILE A 110 -8.73 -0.32 -10.68
N PHE A 111 -8.76 -0.59 -9.37
CA PHE A 111 -7.57 -0.92 -8.60
C PHE A 111 -6.96 -2.25 -9.03
N ILE A 112 -7.79 -3.29 -9.23
CA ILE A 112 -7.36 -4.60 -9.73
C ILE A 112 -6.75 -4.44 -11.13
N ARG A 113 -7.40 -3.70 -12.04
CA ARG A 113 -6.86 -3.45 -13.38
C ARG A 113 -5.49 -2.79 -13.32
N ARG A 114 -5.33 -1.76 -12.49
CA ARG A 114 -4.02 -1.10 -12.28
C ARG A 114 -2.97 -2.05 -11.73
N ALA A 115 -3.32 -2.92 -10.79
CA ALA A 115 -2.41 -3.91 -10.22
C ALA A 115 -1.96 -4.94 -11.27
N VAL A 116 -2.88 -5.44 -12.09
CA VAL A 116 -2.59 -6.40 -13.16
C VAL A 116 -1.67 -5.80 -14.21
N LEU A 117 -1.93 -4.56 -14.67
CA LEU A 117 -1.07 -3.88 -15.64
C LEU A 117 0.36 -3.70 -15.10
N LYS A 118 0.51 -3.28 -13.84
CA LYS A 118 1.83 -3.17 -13.19
C LYS A 118 2.53 -4.52 -13.09
N ALA A 119 1.81 -5.61 -12.78
CA ALA A 119 2.37 -6.95 -12.73
C ALA A 119 2.86 -7.42 -14.11
N GLN A 120 2.07 -7.19 -15.16
CA GLN A 120 2.45 -7.54 -16.54
C GLN A 120 3.69 -6.77 -17.00
N GLN A 121 3.78 -5.46 -16.71
CA GLN A 121 4.96 -4.65 -17.03
C GLN A 121 6.22 -5.17 -16.32
N LYS A 122 6.11 -5.53 -15.03
CA LYS A 122 7.22 -6.13 -14.28
C LYS A 122 7.68 -7.46 -14.89
N ALA A 123 6.74 -8.31 -15.30
CA ALA A 123 7.05 -9.58 -15.97
C ALA A 123 7.81 -9.35 -17.29
N ARG A 124 7.33 -8.42 -18.13
CA ARG A 124 8.01 -8.05 -19.38
C ARG A 124 9.41 -7.51 -19.15
N LYS A 125 9.60 -6.66 -18.13
CA LYS A 125 10.93 -6.13 -17.77
C LYS A 125 11.88 -7.25 -17.34
N LYS A 126 11.44 -8.17 -16.47
CA LYS A 126 12.24 -9.33 -16.05
C LYS A 126 12.63 -10.21 -17.23
N LEU A 127 11.70 -10.47 -18.16
CA LEU A 127 11.98 -11.26 -19.35
C LEU A 127 13.03 -10.58 -20.24
N LYS A 128 12.90 -9.26 -20.49
CA LYS A 128 13.90 -8.50 -21.25
C LYS A 128 15.29 -8.57 -20.61
N ILE A 129 15.38 -8.42 -19.29
CA ILE A 129 16.65 -8.55 -18.55
C ILE A 129 17.24 -9.95 -18.73
N LYS A 130 16.42 -11.00 -18.60
CA LYS A 130 16.87 -12.39 -18.81
C LYS A 130 17.38 -12.62 -20.24
N ILE A 131 16.72 -12.07 -21.24
CA ILE A 131 17.17 -12.13 -22.64
C ILE A 131 18.49 -11.36 -22.83
N GLY A 132 18.64 -10.18 -22.22
CA GLY A 132 19.89 -9.42 -22.23
C GLY A 132 21.06 -10.22 -21.64
N MET A 133 20.84 -10.86 -20.48
CA MET A 133 21.85 -11.73 -19.85
C MET A 133 22.26 -12.91 -20.74
N MET A 134 21.32 -13.50 -21.49
CA MET A 134 21.63 -14.55 -22.47
C MET A 134 22.44 -14.04 -23.66
N ARG A 135 22.17 -12.81 -24.14
CA ARG A 135 22.91 -12.20 -25.26
C ARG A 135 24.32 -11.76 -24.89
N GLU A 136 24.52 -11.32 -23.65
CA GLU A 136 25.82 -10.89 -23.13
C GLU A 136 26.67 -12.06 -22.62
N GLU A 137 26.22 -13.31 -22.78
CA GLU A 137 26.82 -14.53 -22.22
C GLU A 137 27.08 -14.49 -20.70
N LYS A 138 26.48 -13.51 -20.00
CA LYS A 138 26.43 -13.45 -18.53
C LYS A 138 25.40 -14.45 -18.05
N LEU A 139 25.70 -15.72 -18.24
CA LEU A 139 25.05 -16.83 -17.54
C LEU A 139 25.53 -16.81 -16.10
N GLN A 140 25.17 -15.78 -15.32
CA GLN A 140 25.12 -15.96 -13.89
C GLN A 140 23.91 -16.84 -13.63
N PRO A 141 24.09 -18.13 -13.27
CA PRO A 141 22.96 -18.88 -12.75
C PRO A 141 22.44 -18.09 -11.56
N THR A 142 21.13 -17.96 -11.41
CA THR A 142 20.54 -17.53 -10.14
C THR A 142 21.14 -18.41 -9.06
N THR A 143 22.18 -17.92 -8.38
CA THR A 143 22.87 -18.67 -7.35
C THR A 143 21.85 -18.82 -6.25
N ASP A 144 21.39 -20.05 -6.05
CA ASP A 144 20.58 -20.40 -4.90
C ASP A 144 21.28 -19.81 -3.67
N ILE A 145 20.62 -18.84 -3.02
CA ILE A 145 21.21 -18.03 -1.96
C ILE A 145 21.73 -18.93 -0.83
N ARG A 146 21.05 -20.07 -0.60
CA ARG A 146 21.47 -21.07 0.38
C ARG A 146 22.78 -21.74 -0.01
N ARG A 147 22.92 -22.15 -1.28
CA ARG A 147 24.17 -22.75 -1.80
C ARG A 147 25.31 -21.73 -1.85
N SER A 148 25.02 -20.47 -2.13
CA SER A 148 26.03 -19.40 -2.10
C SER A 148 26.59 -19.17 -0.69
N LYS A 149 25.72 -19.11 0.33
CA LYS A 149 26.14 -19.01 1.73
C LYS A 149 26.98 -20.22 2.16
N PHE A 150 26.50 -21.43 1.85
CA PHE A 150 27.22 -22.67 2.15
C PHE A 150 28.62 -22.71 1.52
N ARG A 151 28.77 -22.26 0.26
CA ARG A 151 30.08 -22.19 -0.40
C ARG A 151 31.00 -21.15 0.23
N LYS A 152 30.49 -20.00 0.65
CA LYS A 152 31.26 -19.00 1.40
C LYS A 152 31.75 -19.54 2.75
N GLU A 153 30.87 -20.25 3.46
CA GLU A 153 31.22 -20.93 4.71
C GLU A 153 32.30 -22.00 4.48
N LEU A 154 32.16 -22.82 3.42
CA LEU A 154 33.19 -23.78 3.04
C LEU A 154 34.53 -23.10 2.77
N LEU A 155 34.56 -22.07 1.91
CA LEU A 155 35.78 -21.35 1.53
C LEU A 155 36.53 -20.78 2.74
N SER A 156 35.79 -20.32 3.76
CA SER A 156 36.37 -19.81 5.01
C SER A 156 36.98 -20.90 5.90
N ASN A 157 36.65 -22.18 5.68
CA ASN A 157 37.09 -23.27 6.52
C ASN A 157 38.60 -23.58 6.30
N PRO A 158 39.43 -23.63 7.36
CA PRO A 158 40.87 -23.90 7.23
C PRO A 158 41.19 -25.29 6.67
N VAL A 159 40.25 -26.24 6.74
CA VAL A 159 40.41 -27.58 6.18
C VAL A 159 40.62 -27.53 4.65
N ILE A 160 40.09 -26.52 3.98
CA ILE A 160 40.25 -26.36 2.52
C ILE A 160 41.70 -26.04 2.12
N ASN A 161 42.46 -25.35 2.98
CA ASN A 161 43.86 -24.99 2.68
C ASN A 161 44.80 -26.20 2.68
N LYS A 162 44.42 -27.27 3.38
CA LYS A 162 45.23 -28.50 3.53
C LYS A 162 44.63 -29.66 2.75
N LEU A 163 43.72 -29.38 1.81
CA LEU A 163 43.06 -30.41 1.03
C LEU A 163 44.06 -30.98 0.01
N ASN A 164 44.26 -32.30 0.06
CA ASN A 164 45.04 -33.06 -0.90
C ASN A 164 44.11 -34.12 -1.51
N ASP A 165 44.24 -34.40 -2.81
CA ASP A 165 43.39 -35.34 -3.58
C ASP A 165 43.21 -36.69 -2.88
N LYS A 166 44.25 -37.17 -2.19
CA LYS A 166 44.22 -38.44 -1.44
C LYS A 166 43.27 -38.43 -0.22
N ASN A 167 42.99 -37.26 0.35
CA ASN A 167 42.24 -37.11 1.61
C ASN A 167 40.85 -36.47 1.44
N ILE A 168 40.46 -36.09 0.22
CA ILE A 168 39.19 -35.39 -0.06
C ILE A 168 38.00 -36.17 0.47
N ASN A 169 37.95 -37.49 0.21
CA ASN A 169 36.80 -38.32 0.56
C ASN A 169 36.65 -38.47 2.08
N LYS A 170 37.77 -38.59 2.81
CA LYS A 170 37.76 -38.64 4.29
C LYS A 170 37.29 -37.30 4.87
N LYS A 171 37.81 -36.17 4.35
CA LYS A 171 37.41 -34.82 4.79
C LYS A 171 35.97 -34.48 4.43
N ALA A 172 35.47 -34.94 3.29
CA ALA A 172 34.06 -34.79 2.90
C ALA A 172 33.12 -35.50 3.90
N LYS A 173 33.48 -36.71 4.32
CA LYS A 173 32.72 -37.45 5.35
C LYS A 173 32.78 -36.77 6.72
N GLU A 174 33.95 -36.32 7.16
CA GLU A 174 34.11 -35.59 8.43
C GLU A 174 33.24 -34.31 8.48
N LEU A 175 33.22 -33.55 7.39
CA LEU A 175 32.45 -32.30 7.29
C LEU A 175 30.97 -32.51 6.92
N LYS A 176 30.55 -33.76 6.62
CA LYS A 176 29.20 -34.09 6.11
C LYS A 176 28.83 -33.29 4.85
N VAL A 177 29.81 -33.09 3.96
CA VAL A 177 29.64 -32.34 2.69
C VAL A 177 29.84 -33.27 1.51
N ALA A 178 29.12 -33.03 0.41
CA ALA A 178 29.36 -33.75 -0.84
C ALA A 178 30.80 -33.51 -1.33
N GLN A 179 31.47 -34.58 -1.75
CA GLN A 179 32.85 -34.53 -2.26
C GLN A 179 33.04 -33.47 -3.35
N GLY A 180 32.06 -33.33 -4.25
CA GLY A 180 32.09 -32.35 -5.34
C GLY A 180 32.07 -30.89 -4.86
N GLU A 181 31.32 -30.56 -3.80
CA GLU A 181 31.30 -29.19 -3.26
C GLU A 181 32.61 -28.86 -2.52
N LEU A 182 33.20 -29.84 -1.83
CA LEU A 182 34.52 -29.69 -1.20
C LEU A 182 35.62 -29.46 -2.24
N MET A 183 35.60 -30.24 -3.33
CA MET A 183 36.56 -30.10 -4.43
C MET A 183 36.38 -28.78 -5.18
N LEU A 184 35.14 -28.35 -5.40
CA LEU A 184 34.82 -27.06 -6.02
C LEU A 184 35.34 -25.90 -5.17
N ALA A 185 35.11 -25.93 -3.86
CA ALA A 185 35.59 -24.91 -2.95
C ALA A 185 37.14 -24.86 -2.89
N ALA A 186 37.82 -26.01 -2.91
CA ALA A 186 39.28 -26.05 -2.99
C ALA A 186 39.81 -25.42 -4.28
N ARG A 187 39.19 -25.72 -5.43
CA ARG A 187 39.56 -25.09 -6.71
C ARG A 187 39.32 -23.59 -6.71
N LEU A 188 38.15 -23.14 -6.23
CA LEU A 188 37.83 -21.70 -6.15
C LEU A 188 38.84 -20.95 -5.30
N LYS A 189 39.26 -21.53 -4.17
CA LYS A 189 40.26 -20.94 -3.28
C LYS A 189 41.65 -20.91 -3.93
N TYR A 190 42.03 -21.96 -4.65
CA TYR A 190 43.26 -21.97 -5.45
C TYR A 190 43.30 -20.83 -6.47
N TYR A 191 42.18 -20.58 -7.18
CA TYR A 191 42.07 -19.46 -8.11
C TYR A 191 42.06 -18.08 -7.44
N GLU A 192 41.62 -17.99 -6.18
CA GLU A 192 41.65 -16.75 -5.40
C GLU A 192 43.07 -16.37 -4.96
N PHE A 193 43.95 -17.36 -4.73
CA PHE A 193 45.35 -17.11 -4.36
C PHE A 193 46.32 -16.94 -5.53
N HIS A 194 45.91 -17.32 -6.75
CA HIS A 194 46.75 -17.28 -7.96
C HIS A 194 46.32 -16.23 -9.00
N ASN A 195 45.35 -15.37 -8.65
CA ASN A 195 45.06 -14.10 -9.33
C ASN A 195 45.46 -12.95 -8.41
#